data_AF-A0A4Q3EC49-F1
#
_entry.id   AF-A0A4Q3EC49-F1
#
_cell.length_a   1.000
_cell.length_b   1.000
_cell.length_c   1.000
_cell.angle_alpha   90.00
_cell.angle_beta   90.00
_cell.angle_gamma   90.00
#
_symmetry.space_group_name_H-M   'P 1'
#
loop_
_entity.id
_entity.type
_entity.pdbx_description
1 polymer ?
#
loop_
_entity_poly.entity_id
_entity_poly.type
_entity_poly.pdbx_seq_one_letter_code
_entity_poly.pdbx_strand_id
1 'polypeptide(L)' 'MFELQSAVKIITVKSDDVYALIKHKNGSTTKQEFYYGSSFLSQSGRTVEVDADVQSVTVFDAKNQQRLLKLN' A
#
# COMPACT_ATOMS: atom_id res chain seq x y z
N MET A 1 -21.47 16.06 -8.71
CA MET A 1 -21.42 14.60 -8.47
C MET A 1 -19.98 14.19 -8.63
N PHE A 2 -19.33 13.68 -7.58
CA PHE A 2 -17.98 13.11 -7.70
C PHE A 2 -18.14 11.61 -7.88
N GLU A 3 -18.03 11.14 -9.11
CA GLU A 3 -17.98 9.72 -9.43
C GLU A 3 -16.53 9.27 -9.27
N LEU A 4 -16.20 8.59 -8.17
CA LEU A 4 -14.94 7.85 -8.05
C LEU A 4 -15.04 6.61 -8.94
N GLN A 5 -14.84 6.80 -10.25
CA GLN A 5 -14.94 5.76 -11.26
C GLN A 5 -13.62 5.00 -11.47
N SER A 6 -12.77 4.94 -10.44
CA SER A 6 -11.53 4.19 -10.46
C SER A 6 -11.70 2.98 -9.56
N ALA A 7 -11.51 1.78 -10.12
CA ALA A 7 -11.53 0.54 -9.38
C ALA A 7 -10.35 0.52 -8.38
N VAL A 8 -10.57 1.08 -7.18
CA VAL A 8 -9.57 1.06 -6.10
C VAL A 8 -9.52 -0.37 -5.55
N LYS A 9 -8.37 -1.01 -5.71
CA LYS A 9 -8.08 -2.32 -5.13
C LYS A 9 -7.42 -2.12 -3.79
N ILE A 10 -8.01 -2.71 -2.77
CA ILE A 10 -7.49 -2.67 -1.42
C ILE A 10 -6.68 -3.95 -1.21
N ILE A 11 -5.37 -3.83 -1.05
CA ILE A 11 -4.47 -4.95 -0.77
C ILE A 11 -4.10 -4.93 0.70
N THR A 12 -4.49 -5.97 1.43
CA THR A 12 -4.10 -6.14 2.84
C THR A 12 -2.61 -6.49 2.94
N VAL A 13 -1.88 -5.75 3.76
CA VAL A 13 -0.46 -6.04 4.04
C VAL A 13 -0.34 -6.96 5.25
N LYS A 14 0.78 -7.70 5.32
CA LYS A 14 1.05 -8.64 6.41
C LYS A 14 1.49 -7.90 7.67
N SER A 15 1.39 -8.57 8.81
CA SER A 15 1.83 -8.04 10.11
C SER A 15 3.36 -7.97 10.28
N ASP A 16 4.14 -8.42 9.30
CA ASP A 16 5.59 -8.24 9.29
C ASP A 16 6.03 -7.14 8.32
N ASP A 17 5.08 -6.61 7.53
CA ASP A 17 5.33 -5.54 6.57
C ASP A 17 5.49 -4.21 7.32
N VAL A 18 6.56 -3.48 6.99
CA VAL A 18 6.94 -2.21 7.66
C VAL A 18 6.66 -1.01 6.78
N TYR A 19 6.83 -1.12 5.45
CA TYR A 19 6.47 -0.04 4.53
C TYR A 19 6.19 -0.56 3.12
N ALA A 20 5.47 0.23 2.32
CA ALA A 20 5.22 0.01 0.91
C ALA A 20 5.73 1.18 0.07
N LEU A 21 6.32 0.87 -1.09
CA LEU A 21 6.64 1.80 -2.15
C LEU A 21 5.63 1.62 -3.27
N ILE A 22 4.84 2.66 -3.52
CA ILE A 22 3.81 2.72 -4.56
C ILE A 22 4.38 3.58 -5.67
N LYS A 23 4.63 2.99 -6.84
CA LYS A 23 5.02 3.73 -8.03
C LYS A 23 3.79 3.99 -8.87
N HIS A 24 3.60 5.25 -9.24
CA HIS A 24 2.52 5.70 -10.09
C HIS A 24 2.95 5.78 -11.55
N LYS A 25 2.01 5.64 -12.47
CA LYS A 25 2.21 5.73 -13.92
C LYS A 25 2.73 7.10 -14.36
N ASN A 26 2.48 8.15 -13.58
CA ASN A 26 3.02 9.50 -13.79
C ASN A 26 4.51 9.64 -13.39
N GLY A 27 5.13 8.58 -12.86
CA GLY A 27 6.53 8.58 -12.40
C GLY A 27 6.72 8.99 -10.94
N SER A 28 5.68 9.43 -10.23
CA SER A 28 5.77 9.71 -8.80
C SER A 28 5.87 8.41 -8.01
N THR A 29 6.53 8.48 -6.85
CA THR A 29 6.65 7.35 -5.93
C THR A 29 6.21 7.79 -4.54
N THR A 30 5.24 7.08 -3.98
CA THR A 30 4.75 7.30 -2.61
C THR A 30 5.31 6.20 -1.72
N LYS A 31 5.93 6.59 -0.61
CA LYS A 31 6.32 5.65 0.45
C LYS A 31 5.28 5.71 1.57
N GLN A 32 4.61 4.59 1.82
CA GLN A 32 3.62 4.44 2.88
C GLN A 32 4.20 3.57 3.99
N GLU A 33 4.32 4.09 5.20
CA GLU A 33 4.89 3.37 6.34
C GLU A 33 3.79 2.78 7.23
N PHE A 34 3.93 1.51 7.58
CA PHE A 34 3.00 0.77 8.45
C PHE A 34 3.50 0.84 9.89
N TYR A 35 3.12 1.89 10.60
CA TYR A 35 3.49 2.04 11.99
C TYR A 35 2.73 1.03 12.89
N TYR A 36 3.44 0.43 13.85
CA TYR A 36 2.89 -0.36 14.95
C TYR A 36 2.78 0.54 16.18
N GLY A 37 1.87 1.50 16.15
CA GLY A 37 1.51 2.27 17.35
C GLY A 37 0.67 1.39 18.27
N SER A 38 0.96 1.37 19.58
CA SER A 38 0.22 0.61 20.60
C SER A 38 -1.15 1.21 20.97
N SER A 39 -1.81 1.90 20.03
CA SER A 39 -3.12 2.53 20.22
C SER A 39 -4.18 1.87 19.34
N PHE A 40 -5.41 1.78 19.85
CA PHE A 40 -6.60 1.14 19.27
C PHE A 40 -6.88 1.45 17.78
N LEU A 41 -6.35 2.54 17.24
CA LEU A 41 -6.47 2.96 15.83
C LEU A 41 -5.43 2.35 14.89
N SER A 42 -4.36 1.74 15.41
CA SER A 42 -3.30 1.13 14.59
C SER A 42 -3.65 -0.27 14.08
N GLN A 43 -4.80 -0.83 14.46
CA GLN A 43 -5.23 -2.16 14.02
C GLN A 43 -5.98 -2.14 12.67
N SER A 44 -6.64 -1.04 12.32
CA SER A 44 -7.63 -1.00 11.25
C SER A 44 -7.15 -0.47 9.89
N GLY A 45 -5.91 0.02 9.78
CA GLY A 45 -5.44 0.81 8.61
C GLY A 45 -4.35 0.19 7.75
N ARG A 46 -4.07 -1.11 7.86
CA ARG A 46 -2.97 -1.75 7.11
C ARG A 46 -3.41 -2.29 5.75
N THR A 47 -3.84 -1.37 4.92
CA THR A 47 -4.19 -1.63 3.53
C THR A 47 -3.43 -0.68 2.62
N VAL A 48 -3.02 -1.19 1.47
CA VAL A 48 -2.55 -0.37 0.38
C VAL A 48 -3.66 -0.25 -0.63
N GLU A 49 -4.08 0.97 -0.88
CA GLU A 49 -5.02 1.29 -1.94
C GLU A 49 -4.26 1.41 -3.25
N VAL A 50 -4.74 0.68 -4.25
CA VAL A 50 -4.19 0.64 -5.59
C VAL A 50 -5.27 1.10 -6.54
N ASP A 51 -5.15 2.33 -7.01
CA ASP A 51 -6.01 2.88 -8.05
C ASP A 51 -5.48 2.53 -9.47
N ALA A 52 -6.17 3.03 -10.50
CA ALA A 52 -5.79 2.83 -11.88
C ALA A 52 -4.50 3.55 -12.29
N ASP A 53 -4.02 4.52 -11.50
CA ASP A 53 -2.81 5.29 -11.73
C ASP A 53 -1.58 4.63 -11.11
N VAL A 54 -1.75 3.64 -10.23
CA VAL A 54 -0.65 2.85 -9.70
C VAL A 54 -0.09 1.90 -10.77
N GLN A 55 1.23 1.96 -10.95
CA GLN A 55 2.00 1.08 -11.85
C GLN A 55 2.48 -0.18 -11.13
N SER A 56 2.99 -0.04 -9.90
CA SER A 56 3.49 -1.17 -9.12
C SER A 56 3.52 -0.85 -7.64
N VAL A 57 3.26 -1.84 -6.79
CA VAL A 57 3.45 -1.73 -5.34
C VAL A 57 4.46 -2.75 -4.86
N THR A 58 5.50 -2.28 -4.18
CA THR A 58 6.51 -3.11 -3.53
C THR A 58 6.43 -2.92 -2.03
N VAL A 59 6.17 -3.99 -1.30
CA VAL A 59 6.11 -3.97 0.16
C VAL A 59 7.41 -4.52 0.74
N PHE A 60 7.87 -3.96 1.84
CA PHE A 60 9.09 -4.34 2.52
C PHE A 60 8.77 -4.76 3.95
N ASP A 61 9.30 -5.92 4.34
CA ASP A 61 9.17 -6.44 5.70
C ASP A 61 10.26 -5.90 6.65
N ALA A 62 10.14 -6.24 7.93
CA ALA A 62 11.13 -5.88 8.96
C ALA A 62 12.52 -6.52 8.74
N LYS A 63 12.60 -7.54 7.89
CA LYS A 63 13.85 -8.21 7.48
C LYS A 63 14.39 -7.64 6.16
N ASN A 64 13.82 -6.54 5.67
CA ASN A 64 14.15 -5.89 4.41
C ASN A 64 13.88 -6.77 3.16
N GLN A 65 13.04 -7.79 3.27
CA GLN A 65 12.58 -8.58 2.13
C GLN A 65 11.51 -7.80 1.37
N GLN A 66 11.68 -7.73 0.06
CA GLN A 66 10.74 -7.07 -0.83
C GLN A 66 9.72 -8.06 -1.40
N ARG A 67 8.47 -7.64 -1.43
CA ARG A 67 7.34 -8.38 -2.00
C ARG A 67 6.59 -7.50 -2.97
N LEU A 68 6.63 -7.88 -4.25
CA LEU A 68 5.85 -7.21 -5.28
C LEU A 68 4.39 -7.68 -5.19
N LEU A 69 3.47 -6.74 -5.03
CA LEU A 69 2.04 -7.05 -5.05
C LEU A 69 1.55 -7.11 -6.50
N LYS A 70 0.85 -8.19 -6.84
CA LYS A 70 0.24 -8.35 -8.17
C LYS A 70 -1.02 -7.50 -8.28
N LEU A 71 -1.02 -6.59 -9.24
CA LEU A 71 -2.16 -5.74 -9.60
C LEU A 71 -2.96 -6.43 -10.73
N ASN A 72 -3.55 -7.60 -10.47
CA ASN A 72 -4.41 -8.32 -11.43
C ASN A 72 -5.83 -7.79 -11.34
#